data_AF-A0A8T2VJU2-F1
#
_entry.id   AF-A0A8T2VJU2-F1
#
_cell.length_a   1.000
_cell.length_b   1.000
_cell.length_c   1.000
_cell.angle_alpha   90.00
_cell.angle_beta   90.00
_cell.angle_gamma   90.00
#
_symmetry.space_group_name_H-M   'P 1'
#
loop_
_entity.id
_entity.type
_entity.pdbx_description
1 polymer ?
#
loop_
_entity_poly.entity_id
_entity_poly.type
_entity_poly.pdbx_seq_one_letter_code
_entity_poly.pdbx_strand_id
1 'polypeptide(L)'
;MRQGGGCHNPALPFREGDTEGNTSSRVYCVTGANGLLASWLIKCLLERGFHVRGSLRNIEKGEPLRHLAGAEERLELFEADLLDETSLPPVIRGCHGVFAVASPLPSSHQDEGGVIDLMTAATINLLKACRDAGTVKRVVFTSSMFAALQVPHEGISCLSVDESFWTSPEYCREQRMASWSYMAGKTEAEKVALEFGNENGLEVVSILPSFVGGPFVGPPRRFFCFSLLGIHDRSSGLDGRCHAWFMLCACGRLCAGSHFTHGGSSSTWSLPVFSMRFLHR
;
A
#
# COMPACT_ATOMS: atom_id res chain seq x y z
N MET A 1 35.03 7.25 -25.58
CA MET A 1 35.19 6.83 -24.18
C MET A 1 34.39 7.79 -23.30
N ARG A 2 33.18 7.44 -22.89
CA ARG A 2 32.44 8.13 -21.82
C ARG A 2 32.15 7.09 -20.75
N GLN A 3 32.66 7.36 -19.55
CA GLN A 3 32.57 6.48 -18.40
C GLN A 3 31.12 6.35 -17.94
N GLY A 4 30.75 5.13 -17.54
CA GLY A 4 29.42 4.79 -17.07
C GLY A 4 29.13 5.42 -15.70
N GLY A 5 28.06 6.20 -15.63
CA GLY A 5 27.44 6.58 -14.37
C GLY A 5 26.65 5.39 -13.84
N GLY A 6 27.08 4.84 -12.70
CA GLY A 6 26.37 3.76 -12.02
C GLY A 6 24.97 4.22 -11.58
N CYS A 7 23.98 3.36 -11.79
CA CYS A 7 22.65 3.52 -11.22
C CYS A 7 22.76 3.50 -9.69
N HIS A 8 22.56 4.64 -9.05
CA HIS A 8 22.25 4.68 -7.64
C HIS A 8 20.93 3.93 -7.41
N ASN A 9 20.97 2.97 -6.49
CA ASN A 9 19.83 2.22 -6.00
C ASN A 9 18.82 3.23 -5.40
N PRO A 10 17.53 3.23 -5.78
CA PRO A 10 16.57 4.09 -5.12
C PRO A 10 16.48 3.64 -3.66
N ALA A 11 16.99 4.47 -2.76
CA ALA A 11 17.01 4.22 -1.34
C ALA A 11 15.61 3.84 -0.87
N LEU A 12 15.53 2.76 -0.08
CA LEU A 12 14.33 2.43 0.68
C LEU A 12 13.89 3.65 1.49
N PRO A 13 12.61 3.75 1.90
CA PRO A 13 12.10 4.92 2.60
C PRO A 13 12.95 5.31 3.82
N PHE A 14 13.68 4.39 4.44
CA PHE A 14 14.59 4.67 5.55
C PHE A 14 16.00 5.07 5.05
N ARG A 15 16.46 6.28 5.42
CA ARG A 15 17.75 6.87 5.00
C ARG A 15 18.93 5.91 5.25
N GLU A 16 19.85 5.84 4.29
CA GLU A 16 21.13 5.07 4.35
C GLU A 16 22.12 5.54 5.45
N GLY A 17 21.74 6.47 6.34
CA GLY A 17 22.59 6.95 7.45
C GLY A 17 22.42 6.20 8.78
N ASP A 18 21.56 5.18 8.81
CA ASP A 18 21.18 4.42 10.00
C ASP A 18 21.96 3.10 10.16
N THR A 19 23.04 2.93 9.38
CA THR A 19 23.79 1.67 9.21
C THR A 19 24.86 1.38 10.26
N GLU A 20 25.04 2.24 11.27
CA GLU A 20 25.93 1.95 12.42
C GLU A 20 25.19 1.40 13.65
N GLY A 21 23.98 0.89 13.47
CA GLY A 21 23.24 0.14 14.50
C GLY A 21 22.78 -1.20 13.96
N ASN A 22 23.03 -2.28 14.71
CA ASN A 22 22.70 -3.66 14.36
C ASN A 22 21.29 -3.77 13.75
N THR A 23 21.20 -3.97 12.43
CA THR A 23 19.93 -4.10 11.70
C THR A 23 19.08 -5.25 12.22
N SER A 24 19.70 -6.23 12.88
CA SER A 24 19.03 -7.37 13.51
C SER A 24 18.19 -7.02 14.75
N SER A 25 18.24 -5.78 15.27
CA SER A 25 17.47 -5.40 16.47
C SER A 25 16.21 -4.60 16.16
N ARG A 26 15.98 -4.22 14.89
CA ARG A 26 14.83 -3.40 14.50
C ARG A 26 13.59 -4.25 14.29
N VAL A 27 12.50 -3.82 14.93
CA VAL A 27 11.19 -4.46 14.86
C VAL A 27 10.23 -3.58 14.06
N TYR A 28 9.57 -4.15 13.06
CA TYR A 28 8.56 -3.46 12.24
C TYR A 28 7.20 -4.10 12.39
N CYS A 29 6.16 -3.29 12.60
CA CYS A 29 4.78 -3.74 12.57
C CYS A 29 4.24 -3.69 11.14
N VAL A 30 3.53 -4.73 10.70
CA VAL A 30 2.80 -4.78 9.43
C VAL A 30 1.35 -5.14 9.73
N THR A 31 0.42 -4.22 9.48
CA THR A 31 -1.00 -4.47 9.71
C THR A 31 -1.63 -5.25 8.56
N GLY A 32 -2.59 -6.14 8.86
CA GLY A 32 -3.27 -6.94 7.82
C GLY A 32 -2.34 -7.96 7.17
N ALA A 33 -1.51 -8.62 7.98
CA ALA A 33 -0.41 -9.49 7.58
C ALA A 33 -0.77 -10.54 6.52
N ASN A 34 -2.01 -11.03 6.53
CA ASN A 34 -2.51 -12.03 5.59
C ASN A 34 -3.05 -11.44 4.26
N GLY A 35 -2.85 -10.15 4.01
CA GLY A 35 -3.14 -9.47 2.75
C GLY A 35 -2.09 -9.73 1.67
N LEU A 36 -2.43 -9.51 0.40
CA LEU A 36 -1.52 -9.74 -0.73
C LEU A 36 -0.24 -8.91 -0.61
N LEU A 37 -0.38 -7.59 -0.42
CA LEU A 37 0.76 -6.70 -0.27
C LEU A 37 1.51 -6.94 1.05
N ALA A 38 0.77 -7.08 2.16
CA ALA A 38 1.34 -7.24 3.49
C ALA A 38 2.18 -8.52 3.62
N SER A 39 1.70 -9.65 3.09
CA SER A 39 2.43 -10.93 3.17
C SER A 39 3.77 -10.88 2.41
N TRP A 40 3.80 -10.22 1.25
CA TRP A 40 5.03 -9.99 0.51
C TRP A 40 5.98 -9.02 1.20
N LEU A 41 5.44 -7.97 1.82
CA LEU A 41 6.22 -7.05 2.61
C LEU A 41 6.88 -7.76 3.81
N ILE A 42 6.13 -8.61 4.52
CA ILE A 42 6.65 -9.42 5.62
C ILE A 42 7.79 -10.32 5.12
N LYS A 43 7.59 -11.04 4.02
CA LYS A 43 8.64 -11.85 3.39
C LYS A 43 9.89 -11.03 3.09
N CYS A 44 9.74 -9.86 2.46
CA CYS A 44 10.85 -8.98 2.11
C CYS A 44 11.60 -8.41 3.33
N LEU A 45 10.89 -8.16 4.44
CA LEU A 45 11.49 -7.69 5.70
C LEU A 45 12.27 -8.82 6.39
N LEU A 46 11.73 -10.03 6.42
CA LEU A 46 12.39 -11.21 6.99
C LEU A 46 13.66 -11.60 6.22
N GLU A 47 13.61 -11.55 4.88
CA GLU A 47 14.77 -11.78 4.00
C GLU A 47 15.89 -10.74 4.21
N ARG A 48 15.54 -9.54 4.68
CA ARG A 48 16.49 -8.49 5.05
C ARG A 48 16.99 -8.59 6.49
N GLY A 49 16.56 -9.60 7.25
CA GLY A 49 17.00 -9.85 8.61
C GLY A 49 16.29 -9.03 9.69
N PHE A 50 15.19 -8.33 9.36
CA PHE A 50 14.43 -7.57 10.35
C PHE A 50 13.48 -8.46 11.14
N HIS A 51 13.15 -8.03 12.38
CA HIS A 51 12.05 -8.59 13.15
C HIS A 51 10.73 -7.96 12.70
N VAL A 52 9.69 -8.78 12.59
CA VAL A 52 8.39 -8.39 12.05
C VAL A 52 7.28 -8.81 13.00
N ARG A 53 6.37 -7.87 13.28
CA ARG A 53 5.11 -8.13 13.98
C ARG A 53 3.95 -7.96 13.02
N GLY A 54 3.30 -9.06 12.68
CA GLY A 54 2.15 -9.07 11.78
C GLY A 54 0.85 -9.02 12.57
N SER A 55 -0.04 -8.07 12.26
CA SER A 55 -1.39 -8.05 12.84
C SER A 55 -2.44 -8.60 11.87
N LEU A 56 -3.42 -9.33 12.38
CA LEU A 56 -4.54 -9.86 11.60
C LEU A 56 -5.77 -10.09 12.49
N ARG A 57 -6.98 -9.99 11.92
CA ARG A 57 -8.25 -10.14 12.68
C ARG A 57 -8.57 -11.57 13.14
N ASN A 58 -7.99 -12.56 12.48
CA ASN A 58 -8.10 -13.97 12.87
C ASN A 58 -6.70 -14.54 12.69
N ILE A 59 -6.06 -14.89 13.80
CA ILE A 59 -4.66 -15.30 13.83
C ILE A 59 -4.39 -16.60 13.05
N GLU A 60 -5.37 -17.49 12.93
CA GLU A 60 -5.25 -18.77 12.20
C GLU A 60 -5.00 -18.53 10.70
N LYS A 61 -5.56 -17.45 10.14
CA LYS A 61 -5.32 -17.06 8.73
C LYS A 61 -3.90 -16.56 8.48
N GLY A 62 -3.06 -16.47 9.51
CA GLY A 62 -1.65 -16.10 9.43
C GLY A 62 -0.72 -17.30 9.25
N GLU A 63 -1.23 -18.55 9.32
CA GLU A 63 -0.38 -19.74 9.25
C GLU A 63 0.56 -19.78 8.03
N PRO A 64 0.13 -19.48 6.79
CA PRO A 64 1.04 -19.48 5.64
C PRO A 64 2.29 -18.59 5.80
N LEU A 65 2.24 -17.56 6.65
CA LEU A 65 3.37 -16.68 6.93
C LEU A 65 4.44 -17.32 7.82
N ARG A 66 4.07 -18.31 8.66
CA ARG A 66 5.02 -19.02 9.54
C ARG A 66 5.99 -19.90 8.76
N HIS A 67 5.65 -20.28 7.53
CA HIS A 67 6.52 -21.04 6.64
C HIS A 67 7.50 -20.17 5.83
N LEU A 68 7.49 -18.84 6.01
CA LEU A 68 8.47 -17.97 5.37
C LEU A 68 9.87 -18.17 5.98
N ALA A 69 10.91 -18.05 5.15
CA ALA A 69 12.28 -18.14 5.63
C ALA A 69 12.56 -17.08 6.71
N GLY A 70 13.07 -17.52 7.87
CA GLY A 70 13.36 -16.67 9.03
C GLY A 70 12.15 -16.33 9.90
N ALA A 71 10.94 -16.80 9.56
CA ALA A 71 9.73 -16.50 10.35
C ALA A 71 9.79 -17.11 11.75
N GLU A 72 10.34 -18.31 11.92
CA GLU A 72 10.44 -18.97 13.23
C GLU A 72 11.17 -18.12 14.27
N GLU A 73 12.20 -17.38 13.84
CA GLU A 73 13.03 -16.56 14.74
C GLU A 73 12.56 -15.10 14.82
N ARG A 74 11.97 -14.58 13.75
CA ARG A 74 11.79 -13.14 13.54
C ARG A 74 10.36 -12.69 13.24
N LEU A 75 9.39 -13.61 13.14
CA LEU A 75 7.98 -13.26 12.93
C LEU A 75 7.13 -13.56 14.17
N GLU A 76 6.52 -12.51 14.70
CA GLU A 76 5.46 -12.61 15.70
C GLU A 76 4.12 -12.24 15.06
N LEU A 77 3.07 -13.01 15.33
CA LEU A 77 1.72 -12.73 14.83
C LEU A 77 0.79 -12.37 15.99
N PHE A 78 -0.01 -11.33 15.79
CA PHE A 78 -0.93 -10.80 16.78
C PHE A 78 -2.35 -10.76 16.22
N GLU A 79 -3.31 -11.17 17.04
CA GLU A 79 -4.71 -10.89 16.73
C GLU A 79 -5.03 -9.43 17.08
N ALA A 80 -5.44 -8.64 16.10
CA ALA A 80 -5.82 -7.24 16.30
C ALA A 80 -6.81 -6.76 15.23
N ASP A 81 -7.68 -5.83 15.64
CA ASP A 81 -8.60 -5.10 14.76
C ASP A 81 -8.31 -3.60 14.86
N LEU A 82 -8.31 -2.91 13.71
CA LEU A 82 -8.08 -1.46 13.67
C LEU A 82 -9.19 -0.66 14.36
N LEU A 83 -10.38 -1.25 14.51
CA LEU A 83 -11.51 -0.63 15.19
C LEU A 83 -11.55 -0.94 16.69
N ASP A 84 -10.71 -1.86 17.17
CA ASP A 84 -10.52 -2.14 18.59
C ASP A 84 -9.20 -1.50 19.07
N GLU A 85 -9.31 -0.30 19.62
CA GLU A 85 -8.18 0.47 20.16
C GLU A 85 -7.37 -0.30 21.21
N THR A 86 -7.97 -1.25 21.91
CA THR A 86 -7.28 -2.03 22.95
C THR A 86 -6.39 -3.12 22.38
N SER A 87 -6.67 -3.55 21.13
CA SER A 87 -5.94 -4.62 20.45
C SER A 87 -4.64 -4.16 19.76
N LEU A 88 -4.49 -2.86 19.49
CA LEU A 88 -3.36 -2.28 18.74
C LEU A 88 -2.07 -2.09 19.55
N PRO A 89 -2.10 -1.63 20.82
CA PRO A 89 -0.88 -1.41 21.59
C PRO A 89 0.04 -2.63 21.74
N PRO A 90 -0.46 -3.87 21.98
CA PRO A 90 0.39 -5.06 22.07
C PRO A 90 1.27 -5.29 20.83
N VAL A 91 0.73 -5.06 19.62
CA VAL A 91 1.47 -5.28 18.38
C VAL A 91 2.44 -4.14 18.04
N ILE A 92 2.14 -2.89 18.46
CA ILE A 92 2.92 -1.70 18.09
C ILE A 92 4.04 -1.37 19.10
N ARG A 93 3.86 -1.63 20.40
CA ARG A 93 4.86 -1.25 21.43
C ARG A 93 6.24 -1.83 21.14
N GLY A 94 7.26 -0.96 21.07
CA GLY A 94 8.65 -1.36 20.78
C GLY A 94 8.96 -1.50 19.28
N CYS A 95 8.00 -1.26 18.39
CA CYS A 95 8.25 -1.18 16.96
C CYS A 95 8.95 0.15 16.61
N HIS A 96 9.87 0.08 15.67
CA HIS A 96 10.64 1.22 15.16
C HIS A 96 9.93 1.90 13.99
N GLY A 97 9.08 1.16 13.28
CA GLY A 97 8.24 1.65 12.21
C GLY A 97 7.01 0.78 12.03
N VAL A 98 5.96 1.37 11.44
CA VAL A 98 4.69 0.69 11.17
C VAL A 98 4.35 0.82 9.70
N PHE A 99 4.03 -0.31 9.06
CA PHE A 99 3.43 -0.34 7.74
C PHE A 99 1.92 -0.53 7.89
N ALA A 100 1.18 0.56 7.69
CA ALA A 100 -0.27 0.57 7.73
C ALA A 100 -0.82 0.07 6.38
N VAL A 101 -1.00 -1.25 6.26
CA VAL A 101 -1.48 -1.92 5.04
C VAL A 101 -2.94 -2.38 5.19
N ALA A 102 -3.37 -2.73 6.40
CA ALA A 102 -4.76 -3.04 6.69
C ALA A 102 -5.66 -1.82 6.44
N SER A 103 -6.82 -2.07 5.83
CA SER A 103 -7.86 -1.08 5.63
C SER A 103 -9.19 -1.80 5.80
N PRO A 104 -10.09 -1.32 6.69
CA PRO A 104 -11.39 -1.94 6.85
C PRO A 104 -12.20 -1.71 5.57
N LEU A 105 -12.75 -2.78 5.02
CA LEU A 105 -13.65 -2.72 3.87
C LEU A 105 -15.02 -3.23 4.32
N PRO A 106 -16.12 -2.58 3.91
CA PRO A 106 -17.46 -3.10 4.13
C PRO A 106 -17.60 -4.48 3.52
N SER A 107 -18.33 -5.36 4.19
CA SER A 107 -18.63 -6.70 3.69
C SER A 107 -19.64 -6.69 2.53
N SER A 108 -20.36 -5.57 2.31
CA SER A 108 -21.35 -5.43 1.24
C SER A 108 -21.35 -4.03 0.62
N HIS A 109 -21.71 -3.96 -0.66
CA HIS A 109 -21.88 -2.70 -1.41
C HIS A 109 -23.09 -1.86 -0.98
N GLN A 110 -23.92 -2.36 -0.05
CA GLN A 110 -25.11 -1.63 0.42
C GLN A 110 -24.81 -0.70 1.61
N ASP A 111 -23.62 -0.84 2.21
CA ASP A 111 -23.23 -0.12 3.43
C ASP A 111 -22.28 1.06 3.12
N GLU A 112 -22.58 1.79 2.04
CA GLU A 112 -21.70 2.87 1.56
C GLU A 112 -21.69 4.10 2.46
N GLY A 113 -22.72 4.28 3.29
CA GLY A 113 -22.91 5.48 4.10
C GLY A 113 -21.84 5.70 5.17
N GLY A 114 -21.24 4.62 5.69
CA GLY A 114 -20.28 4.67 6.81
C GLY A 114 -18.83 4.39 6.43
N VAL A 115 -18.49 4.21 5.14
CA VAL A 115 -17.14 3.77 4.73
C VAL A 115 -16.06 4.78 5.08
N ILE A 116 -16.36 6.06 4.89
CA ILE A 116 -15.43 7.15 5.19
C ILE A 116 -15.11 7.14 6.69
N ASP A 117 -16.14 7.19 7.53
CA ASP A 117 -16.01 7.17 9.00
C ASP A 117 -15.28 5.93 9.50
N LEU A 118 -15.58 4.76 8.92
CA LEU A 118 -14.93 3.50 9.26
C LEU A 118 -13.42 3.54 8.97
N MET A 119 -13.03 4.02 7.78
CA MET A 119 -11.62 4.07 7.37
C MET A 119 -10.84 5.16 8.11
N THR A 120 -11.45 6.33 8.35
CA THR A 120 -10.82 7.42 9.09
C THR A 120 -10.65 7.03 10.56
N ALA A 121 -11.66 6.45 11.21
CA ALA A 121 -11.57 5.97 12.59
C ALA A 121 -10.48 4.91 12.75
N ALA A 122 -10.45 3.89 11.88
CA ALA A 122 -9.39 2.87 11.88
C ALA A 122 -7.98 3.46 11.72
N THR A 123 -7.84 4.48 10.87
CA THR A 123 -6.58 5.18 10.65
C THR A 123 -6.14 5.97 11.88
N ILE A 124 -7.06 6.73 12.48
CA ILE A 124 -6.79 7.50 13.70
C ILE A 124 -6.40 6.56 14.85
N ASN A 125 -7.11 5.45 15.03
CA ASN A 125 -6.80 4.47 16.08
C ASN A 125 -5.39 3.91 15.95
N LEU A 126 -4.98 3.55 14.72
CA LEU A 126 -3.64 3.07 14.44
C LEU A 126 -2.57 4.13 14.74
N LEU A 127 -2.79 5.37 14.32
CA LEU A 127 -1.81 6.46 14.50
C LEU A 127 -1.70 6.91 15.95
N LYS A 128 -2.81 6.92 16.70
CA LYS A 128 -2.81 7.10 18.17
C LYS A 128 -1.94 6.04 18.83
N ALA A 129 -2.15 4.76 18.50
CA ALA A 129 -1.35 3.68 19.07
C ALA A 129 0.15 3.78 18.68
N CYS A 130 0.47 4.28 17.49
CA CYS A 130 1.85 4.56 17.07
C CYS A 130 2.49 5.70 17.88
N ARG A 131 1.77 6.82 18.04
CA ARG A 131 2.21 7.97 18.84
C ARG A 131 2.42 7.56 20.30
N ASP A 132 1.43 6.88 20.89
CA ASP A 132 1.45 6.51 22.31
C ASP A 132 2.52 5.45 22.62
N ALA A 133 2.94 4.66 21.64
CA ALA A 133 4.06 3.74 21.78
C ALA A 133 5.42 4.44 21.93
N GLY A 134 5.55 5.70 21.49
CA GLY A 134 6.74 6.56 21.62
C GLY A 134 8.02 6.07 20.91
N THR A 135 8.01 4.85 20.36
CA THR A 135 9.16 4.17 19.74
C THR A 135 9.09 4.16 18.22
N VAL A 136 7.89 4.41 17.66
CA VAL A 136 7.65 4.43 16.23
C VAL A 136 8.21 5.74 15.65
N LYS A 137 9.26 5.62 14.83
CA LYS A 137 9.85 6.78 14.14
C LYS A 137 9.04 7.20 12.93
N ARG A 138 8.46 6.23 12.22
CA ARG A 138 7.74 6.46 10.96
C ARG A 138 6.61 5.46 10.74
N VAL A 139 5.52 5.96 10.19
CA VAL A 139 4.41 5.18 9.65
C VAL A 139 4.40 5.28 8.14
N VAL A 140 4.42 4.14 7.44
CA VAL A 140 4.20 4.05 5.99
C VAL A 140 2.76 3.66 5.76
N PHE A 141 1.95 4.61 5.29
CA PHE A 141 0.53 4.45 5.04
C PHE A 141 0.26 3.96 3.61
N THR A 142 -0.43 2.83 3.48
CA THR A 142 -0.82 2.29 2.18
C THR A 142 -2.16 2.87 1.75
N SER A 143 -2.06 3.94 0.96
CA SER A 143 -3.19 4.55 0.27
C SER A 143 -3.52 3.76 -1.02
N SER A 144 -4.00 4.43 -2.05
CA SER A 144 -4.34 3.86 -3.35
C SER A 144 -4.27 4.95 -4.42
N MET A 145 -4.03 4.57 -5.67
CA MET A 145 -4.19 5.50 -6.81
C MET A 145 -5.57 6.19 -6.82
N PHE A 146 -6.59 5.57 -6.23
CA PHE A 146 -7.92 6.13 -6.07
C PHE A 146 -8.01 7.31 -5.11
N ALA A 147 -6.96 7.63 -4.35
CA ALA A 147 -6.86 8.83 -3.53
C ALA A 147 -6.33 10.06 -4.30
N ALA A 148 -5.76 9.84 -5.49
CA ALA A 148 -5.23 10.89 -6.37
C ALA A 148 -5.80 10.79 -7.80
N LEU A 149 -6.98 10.21 -7.95
CA LEU A 149 -7.62 10.04 -9.26
C LEU A 149 -8.15 11.40 -9.74
N GLN A 150 -7.63 11.86 -10.88
CA GLN A 150 -8.34 12.84 -11.68
C GLN A 150 -9.39 12.14 -12.54
N VAL A 151 -10.65 12.51 -12.34
CA VAL A 151 -11.67 12.13 -13.31
C VAL A 151 -11.66 13.17 -14.43
N PRO A 152 -11.56 12.77 -15.71
CA PRO A 152 -11.59 13.70 -16.82
C PRO A 152 -12.86 14.56 -16.75
N HIS A 153 -12.69 15.87 -16.68
CA HIS A 153 -13.73 16.83 -17.03
C HIS A 153 -13.34 17.51 -18.35
N GLU A 154 -14.30 18.13 -19.03
CA GLU A 154 -14.10 18.70 -20.36
C GLU A 154 -12.84 19.57 -20.42
N GLY A 155 -11.88 19.19 -21.27
CA GLY A 155 -10.66 19.96 -21.54
C GLY A 155 -9.33 19.33 -21.11
N ILE A 156 -9.31 18.23 -20.32
CA ILE A 156 -8.06 17.58 -19.90
C ILE A 156 -7.78 16.34 -20.77
N SER A 157 -6.80 16.43 -21.67
CA SER A 157 -6.37 15.35 -22.57
C SER A 157 -5.10 14.62 -22.12
N CYS A 158 -4.51 15.04 -21.01
CA CYS A 158 -3.24 14.58 -20.47
C CYS A 158 -3.37 14.42 -18.94
N LEU A 159 -3.38 13.18 -18.46
CA LEU A 159 -3.49 12.86 -17.03
C LEU A 159 -2.10 12.46 -16.49
N SER A 160 -1.16 13.40 -16.45
CA SER A 160 0.00 13.26 -15.57
C SER A 160 -0.46 13.61 -14.15
N VAL A 161 -0.59 12.60 -13.29
CA VAL A 161 -0.95 12.76 -11.87
C VAL A 161 0.36 12.78 -11.06
N ASP A 162 0.50 13.77 -10.19
CA ASP A 162 1.59 13.89 -9.22
C ASP A 162 1.08 13.92 -7.75
N GLU A 163 1.99 14.08 -6.79
CA GLU A 163 1.70 14.10 -5.36
C GLU A 163 0.83 15.29 -4.92
N SER A 164 0.51 16.26 -5.78
CA SER A 164 -0.38 17.38 -5.43
C SER A 164 -1.87 17.04 -5.60
N PHE A 165 -2.20 15.96 -6.32
CA PHE A 165 -3.57 15.65 -6.71
C PHE A 165 -4.34 14.89 -5.61
N TRP A 166 -5.59 15.29 -5.41
CA TRP A 166 -6.53 14.59 -4.56
C TRP A 166 -7.79 14.27 -5.36
N THR A 167 -8.32 13.05 -5.19
CA THR A 167 -9.66 12.71 -5.67
C THR A 167 -10.68 13.60 -4.96
N SER A 168 -11.73 14.04 -5.65
CA SER A 168 -12.89 14.67 -5.01
C SER A 168 -13.95 13.60 -4.68
N PRO A 169 -14.20 13.30 -3.39
CA PRO A 169 -15.27 12.40 -2.99
C PRO A 169 -16.65 12.84 -3.50
N GLU A 170 -16.91 14.14 -3.51
CA GLU A 170 -18.17 14.74 -3.95
C GLU A 170 -18.40 14.44 -5.42
N TYR A 171 -17.40 14.69 -6.25
CA TYR A 171 -17.45 14.41 -7.68
C TYR A 171 -17.67 12.92 -7.94
N CYS A 172 -16.92 12.02 -7.27
CA CYS A 172 -17.08 10.58 -7.44
C CYS A 172 -18.50 10.10 -7.10
N ARG A 173 -19.10 10.69 -6.05
CA ARG A 173 -20.49 10.42 -5.63
C ARG A 173 -21.50 10.94 -6.65
N GLU A 174 -21.35 12.19 -7.10
CA GLU A 174 -22.25 12.84 -8.08
C GLU A 174 -22.26 12.09 -9.41
N GLN A 175 -21.10 11.65 -9.89
CA GLN A 175 -20.96 10.86 -11.11
C GLN A 175 -21.35 9.38 -10.93
N ARG A 176 -21.78 8.96 -9.73
CA ARG A 176 -22.13 7.57 -9.39
C ARG A 176 -21.06 6.56 -9.82
N MET A 177 -19.80 6.90 -9.60
CA MET A 177 -18.69 6.03 -9.97
C MET A 177 -18.80 4.71 -9.22
N ALA A 178 -18.51 3.60 -9.90
CA ALA A 178 -18.40 2.32 -9.23
C ALA A 178 -17.34 2.42 -8.13
N SER A 179 -17.67 1.97 -6.91
CA SER A 179 -16.79 2.04 -5.75
C SER A 179 -16.43 3.47 -5.29
N TRP A 180 -17.24 4.49 -5.57
CA TRP A 180 -17.01 5.88 -5.10
C TRP A 180 -16.78 5.95 -3.58
N SER A 181 -17.48 5.13 -2.80
CA SER A 181 -17.36 5.04 -1.35
C SER A 181 -15.97 4.58 -0.89
N TYR A 182 -15.35 3.64 -1.62
CA TYR A 182 -13.96 3.24 -1.41
C TYR A 182 -12.97 4.33 -1.80
N MET A 183 -13.19 5.01 -2.93
CA MET A 183 -12.33 6.12 -3.37
C MET A 183 -12.35 7.26 -2.34
N ALA A 184 -13.55 7.63 -1.89
CA ALA A 184 -13.76 8.61 -0.83
C ALA A 184 -13.07 8.19 0.47
N GLY A 185 -13.32 6.96 0.93
CA GLY A 185 -12.71 6.44 2.17
C GLY A 185 -11.19 6.43 2.13
N LYS A 186 -10.57 6.03 1.01
CA LYS A 186 -9.10 6.07 0.85
C LYS A 186 -8.54 7.49 0.80
N THR A 187 -9.24 8.39 0.13
CA THR A 187 -8.85 9.81 0.05
C THR A 187 -8.87 10.44 1.43
N GLU A 188 -9.98 10.32 2.16
CA GLU A 188 -10.13 10.94 3.48
C GLU A 188 -9.25 10.28 4.55
N ALA A 189 -9.09 8.96 4.52
CA ALA A 189 -8.16 8.28 5.42
C ALA A 189 -6.70 8.75 5.20
N GLU A 190 -6.27 8.96 3.95
CA GLU A 190 -4.93 9.49 3.68
C GLU A 190 -4.77 10.94 4.18
N LYS A 191 -5.76 11.82 3.93
CA LYS A 191 -5.73 13.20 4.44
C LYS A 191 -5.60 13.22 5.97
N VAL A 192 -6.46 12.47 6.65
CA VAL A 192 -6.44 12.35 8.12
C VAL A 192 -5.13 11.77 8.61
N ALA A 193 -4.55 10.78 7.91
CA ALA A 193 -3.27 10.20 8.32
C ALA A 193 -2.13 11.22 8.30
N LEU A 194 -2.07 12.00 7.22
CA LEU A 194 -1.06 13.02 7.00
C LEU A 194 -1.24 14.21 7.95
N GLU A 195 -2.48 14.66 8.16
CA GLU A 195 -2.81 15.73 9.12
C GLU A 195 -2.47 15.32 10.55
N PHE A 196 -2.90 14.13 10.99
CA PHE A 196 -2.59 13.61 12.31
C PHE A 196 -1.08 13.53 12.54
N GLY A 197 -0.32 13.06 11.54
CA GLY A 197 1.14 12.99 11.59
C GLY A 197 1.77 14.36 11.87
N ASN A 198 1.36 15.37 11.10
CA ASN A 198 1.84 16.74 11.24
C ASN A 198 1.51 17.34 12.62
N GLU A 199 0.29 17.14 13.11
CA GLU A 199 -0.16 17.70 14.39
C GLU A 199 0.48 17.02 15.61
N ASN A 200 0.83 15.74 15.50
CA ASN A 200 1.30 14.94 16.64
C ASN A 200 2.81 14.66 16.58
N GLY A 201 3.54 15.25 15.63
CA GLY A 201 4.98 15.03 15.47
C GLY A 201 5.35 13.59 15.08
N LEU A 202 4.42 12.87 14.44
CA LEU A 202 4.62 11.50 13.97
C LEU A 202 4.92 11.55 12.46
N GLU A 203 6.05 11.01 12.03
CA GLU A 203 6.39 11.00 10.61
C GLU A 203 5.49 9.99 9.86
N VAL A 204 4.62 10.50 8.98
CA VAL A 204 3.74 9.69 8.15
C VAL A 204 4.09 9.90 6.69
N VAL A 205 4.32 8.80 5.97
CA VAL A 205 4.57 8.78 4.52
C VAL A 205 3.49 7.96 3.85
N SER A 206 2.86 8.46 2.79
CA SER A 206 1.87 7.70 2.03
C SER A 206 2.48 7.09 0.76
N ILE A 207 2.07 5.87 0.44
CA ILE A 207 2.31 5.22 -0.84
C ILE A 207 0.97 4.94 -1.51
N LEU A 208 0.86 5.18 -2.82
CA LEU A 208 -0.38 5.00 -3.57
C LEU A 208 -0.22 3.86 -4.62
N PRO A 209 -0.38 2.59 -4.23
CA PRO A 209 -0.43 1.50 -5.18
C PRO A 209 -1.60 1.66 -6.17
N SER A 210 -1.35 1.31 -7.42
CA SER A 210 -2.36 1.15 -8.46
C SER A 210 -2.89 -0.28 -8.47
N PHE A 211 -2.66 -1.06 -9.53
CA PHE A 211 -3.04 -2.46 -9.57
C PHE A 211 -1.90 -3.33 -9.03
N VAL A 212 -2.16 -4.08 -7.96
CA VAL A 212 -1.16 -4.97 -7.34
C VAL A 212 -1.42 -6.41 -7.77
N GLY A 213 -0.53 -6.99 -8.56
CA GLY A 213 -0.68 -8.36 -9.07
C GLY A 213 0.54 -9.21 -8.72
N GLY A 214 0.32 -10.45 -8.26
CA GLY A 214 1.43 -11.35 -7.99
C GLY A 214 1.02 -12.64 -7.29
N PRO A 215 2.00 -13.52 -7.03
CA PRO A 215 1.77 -14.73 -6.24
C PRO A 215 1.25 -14.35 -4.85
N PHE A 216 0.51 -15.22 -4.18
CA PHE A 216 0.04 -14.98 -2.81
C PHE A 216 0.70 -15.96 -1.84
N VAL A 217 1.13 -15.47 -0.68
CA VAL A 217 1.66 -16.32 0.40
C VAL A 217 0.46 -16.88 1.19
N GLY A 218 -0.13 -17.96 0.68
CA GLY A 218 -1.30 -18.63 1.28
C GLY A 218 -2.30 -19.15 0.24
N PRO A 219 -3.45 -19.69 0.68
CA PRO A 219 -4.48 -20.16 -0.25
C PRO A 219 -5.07 -18.98 -1.06
N PRO A 220 -5.39 -19.18 -2.36
CA PRO A 220 -5.88 -18.11 -3.21
C PRO A 220 -7.19 -17.50 -2.66
N ARG A 221 -7.23 -16.17 -2.53
CA ARG A 221 -8.42 -15.45 -2.06
C ARG A 221 -9.31 -15.03 -3.23
N ARG A 222 -10.62 -15.32 -3.10
CA ARG A 222 -11.63 -15.08 -4.14
C ARG A 222 -11.73 -13.63 -4.62
N PHE A 223 -11.39 -12.65 -3.78
CA PHE A 223 -11.60 -11.22 -4.07
C PHE A 223 -10.72 -10.69 -5.23
N PHE A 224 -9.54 -11.28 -5.46
CA PHE A 224 -8.63 -10.82 -6.52
C PHE A 224 -8.86 -11.51 -7.88
N CYS A 225 -9.56 -12.65 -7.89
CA CYS A 225 -9.79 -13.43 -9.10
C CYS A 225 -10.94 -12.87 -9.95
N PHE A 226 -11.95 -12.24 -9.32
CA PHE A 226 -13.12 -11.73 -10.04
C PHE A 226 -12.82 -10.53 -10.96
N SER A 227 -11.91 -9.64 -10.57
CA SER A 227 -11.53 -8.50 -11.41
C SER A 227 -10.83 -8.95 -12.70
N LEU A 228 -10.01 -10.00 -12.65
CA LEU A 228 -9.32 -10.53 -13.83
C LEU A 228 -10.29 -11.24 -14.79
N LEU A 229 -11.27 -11.99 -14.28
CA LEU A 229 -12.26 -12.68 -15.10
C LEU A 229 -13.27 -11.71 -15.75
N GLY A 230 -13.68 -10.65 -15.06
CA GLY A 230 -14.57 -9.63 -15.61
C GLY A 230 -13.92 -8.72 -16.67
N ILE A 231 -12.59 -8.57 -16.64
CA ILE A 231 -11.83 -7.84 -17.66
C ILE A 231 -11.64 -8.67 -18.93
N HIS A 232 -11.53 -10.00 -18.82
CA HIS A 232 -11.40 -10.88 -19.98
C HIS A 232 -12.68 -10.92 -20.83
N ASP A 233 -13.85 -10.93 -20.19
CA ASP A 233 -15.15 -11.09 -20.86
C ASP A 233 -15.63 -9.81 -21.59
N ARG A 234 -15.13 -8.62 -21.25
CA ARG A 234 -15.44 -7.36 -21.97
C ARG A 234 -14.42 -6.96 -23.04
N SER A 235 -13.38 -7.76 -23.25
CA SER A 235 -12.31 -7.43 -24.20
C SER A 235 -12.63 -7.73 -25.67
N SER A 236 -13.82 -8.28 -25.97
CA SER A 236 -14.22 -8.66 -27.33
C SER A 236 -14.95 -7.58 -28.15
N GLY A 237 -14.96 -6.31 -27.72
CA GLY A 237 -15.78 -5.30 -28.43
C GLY A 237 -15.41 -3.81 -28.33
N LEU A 238 -14.18 -3.43 -27.98
CA LEU A 238 -13.80 -2.02 -27.98
C LEU A 238 -12.49 -1.79 -28.74
N ASP A 239 -12.64 -1.31 -29.98
CA ASP A 239 -11.56 -0.79 -30.81
C ASP A 239 -10.95 0.47 -30.20
N GLY A 240 -9.63 0.42 -30.02
CA GLY A 240 -8.74 1.57 -30.22
C GLY A 240 -8.73 2.66 -29.15
N ARG A 241 -7.65 2.65 -28.36
CA ARG A 241 -7.03 3.78 -27.63
C ARG A 241 -7.62 4.10 -26.25
N CYS A 242 -7.08 3.43 -25.22
CA CYS A 242 -6.57 4.02 -23.97
C CYS A 242 -6.20 2.87 -23.03
N HIS A 243 -4.91 2.59 -22.84
CA HIS A 243 -4.45 1.55 -21.92
C HIS A 243 -3.34 2.11 -21.02
N ALA A 244 -3.70 2.52 -19.81
CA ALA A 244 -2.76 2.72 -18.71
C ALA A 244 -2.82 1.48 -17.82
N TRP A 245 -1.87 0.56 -17.99
CA TRP A 245 -1.69 -0.59 -17.12
C TRP A 245 -0.54 -0.29 -16.16
N PHE A 246 -0.85 -0.09 -14.88
CA PHE A 246 0.17 -0.01 -13.83
C PHE A 246 0.09 -1.26 -12.96
N MET A 247 1.01 -2.19 -13.18
CA MET A 247 1.10 -3.45 -12.44
C MET A 247 2.28 -3.39 -11.46
N LEU A 248 2.00 -3.46 -10.16
CA LEU A 248 3.02 -3.71 -9.15
C LEU A 248 3.28 -5.21 -9.12
N CYS A 249 4.39 -5.63 -9.74
CA CYS A 249 4.81 -7.03 -9.74
C CYS A 249 5.51 -7.35 -8.42
N ALA A 250 4.89 -8.18 -7.58
CA ALA A 250 5.40 -8.56 -6.27
C ALA A 250 6.65 -9.48 -6.30
N CYS A 251 7.45 -9.47 -7.38
CA CYS A 251 8.55 -10.42 -7.57
C CYS A 251 9.88 -9.97 -6.93
N GLY A 252 9.93 -8.88 -6.13
CA GLY A 252 11.15 -8.47 -5.42
C GLY A 252 12.32 -8.03 -6.31
N ARG A 253 12.17 -8.05 -7.64
CA ARG A 253 13.03 -7.37 -8.60
C ARG A 253 12.28 -6.13 -9.10
N LEU A 254 12.89 -4.94 -8.96
CA LEU A 254 12.59 -3.88 -9.91
C LEU A 254 12.98 -4.44 -11.28
N CYS A 255 12.02 -4.86 -12.10
CA CYS A 255 12.25 -5.07 -13.51
C CYS A 255 12.34 -3.68 -14.17
N ALA A 256 13.45 -2.98 -13.96
CA ALA A 256 13.95 -2.06 -14.96
C ALA A 256 14.44 -2.94 -16.12
N GLY A 257 13.57 -3.15 -17.11
CA GLY A 257 13.88 -3.89 -18.33
C GLY A 257 13.56 -5.38 -18.25
N SER A 258 12.31 -5.73 -18.57
CA SER A 258 12.01 -7.03 -19.17
C SER A 258 11.22 -6.78 -20.45
N HIS A 259 11.91 -6.87 -21.58
CA HIS A 259 11.31 -6.85 -22.91
C HIS A 259 10.26 -7.95 -23.02
N PHE A 260 9.00 -7.57 -23.19
CA PHE A 260 8.01 -8.45 -23.78
C PHE A 260 7.90 -8.06 -25.26
N THR A 261 8.41 -8.94 -26.12
CA THR A 261 8.22 -8.81 -27.57
C THR A 261 7.08 -9.71 -28.00
N HIS A 262 6.00 -9.10 -28.48
CA HIS A 262 5.09 -9.74 -29.42
C HIS A 262 4.86 -8.75 -30.56
N GLY A 263 5.39 -9.09 -31.74
CA GLY A 263 5.10 -8.42 -33.00
C GLY A 263 5.60 -6.98 -33.15
N GLY A 264 6.67 -6.82 -33.93
CA GLY A 264 7.29 -5.59 -34.45
C GLY A 264 6.61 -4.23 -34.21
N SER A 265 7.19 -3.42 -33.33
CA SER A 265 7.68 -2.06 -33.63
C SER A 265 8.31 -1.49 -32.36
N SER A 266 9.52 -0.93 -32.48
CA SER A 266 10.27 -0.36 -31.36
C SER A 266 9.77 1.05 -31.04
N SER A 267 9.08 1.22 -29.93
CA SER A 267 8.86 2.53 -29.31
C SER A 267 9.36 2.50 -27.86
N THR A 268 10.37 3.32 -27.57
CA THR A 268 10.87 3.61 -26.21
C THR A 268 9.87 4.48 -25.47
N TRP A 269 9.41 4.03 -24.31
CA TRP A 269 8.57 4.79 -23.39
C TRP A 269 9.23 4.85 -22.01
N SER A 270 9.34 6.05 -21.45
CA SER A 270 9.76 6.32 -20.07
C SER A 270 8.54 6.16 -19.13
N LEU A 271 8.67 5.30 -18.12
CA LEU A 271 7.63 5.02 -17.11
C LEU A 271 7.80 5.98 -15.90
N PRO A 272 6.74 6.59 -15.35
CA PRO A 272 6.82 7.23 -14.05
C PRO A 272 6.89 6.19 -12.93
N VAL A 273 7.85 6.40 -12.03
CA VAL A 273 8.17 5.59 -10.85
C VAL A 273 7.20 5.94 -9.71
N PHE A 274 7.02 5.02 -8.76
CA PHE A 274 6.28 5.20 -7.48
C PHE A 274 6.09 6.66 -7.07
N SER A 275 4.84 7.10 -6.93
CA SER A 275 4.53 8.37 -6.27
C SER A 275 4.47 8.14 -4.76
N MET A 276 5.38 8.81 -4.03
CA MET A 276 5.42 8.82 -2.57
C MET A 276 5.05 10.22 -2.12
N ARG A 277 3.99 10.37 -1.32
CA ARG A 277 3.64 11.67 -0.77
C ARG A 277 4.38 11.87 0.55
N PHE A 278 5.24 12.88 0.55
CA PHE A 278 5.91 13.41 1.73
C PHE A 278 5.32 14.78 2.05
N LEU A 279 4.79 14.95 3.26
CA LEU A 279 4.60 16.28 3.84
C LEU A 279 5.87 16.62 4.62
N HIS A 280 6.88 17.13 3.92
CA HIS A 280 8.00 17.80 4.57
C HIS A 280 7.79 19.32 4.45
N ARG A 281 7.77 20.00 5.60
CA ARG A 281 8.34 21.34 5.73
C ARG A 281 9.77 21.20 6.22
#